data_AF-A0A1L5KM31-F1
#
_entry.id   AF-A0A1L5KM31-F1
#
_cell.length_a   1.000
_cell.length_b   1.000
_cell.length_c   1.000
_cell.angle_alpha   90.00
_cell.angle_beta   90.00
_cell.angle_gamma   90.00
#
_symmetry.space_group_name_H-M   'P 1'
#
loop_
_entity.id
_entity.type
_entity.pdbx_description
1 polymer ?
#
loop_
_entity_poly.entity_id
_entity_poly.type
_entity_poly.pdbx_seq_one_letter_code
_entity_poly.pdbx_strand_id
1 'polypeptide(L)'
;MTVLEGLLRLAHPIIPFITETIWQRVKVLCGITADTIMLQPFPQYDASQVDEAALADTEWLKQAIVAVRNIRAEMNIAPGKPLELLLRGCSADAERRVNENRGFLQTLARLESITVLPA
;
A
#
# COMPACT_ATOMS: atom_id res chain seq x y z
N MET A 1 -2.94 10.15 -9.77
CA MET A 1 -4.14 9.30 -9.91
C MET A 1 -4.05 8.36 -11.12
N THR A 2 -2.88 7.82 -11.42
CA THR A 2 -2.68 6.93 -12.57
C THR A 2 -3.18 5.50 -12.30
N VAL A 3 -2.97 5.01 -11.07
CA VAL A 3 -3.35 3.63 -10.69
C VAL A 3 -4.87 3.41 -10.71
N LEU A 4 -5.67 4.30 -10.10
CA LEU A 4 -7.13 4.17 -10.09
C LEU A 4 -7.71 4.22 -11.51
N GLU A 5 -7.24 5.16 -12.34
CA GLU A 5 -7.66 5.29 -13.73
C GLU A 5 -7.36 4.00 -14.52
N GLY A 6 -6.14 3.48 -14.40
CA GLY A 6 -5.73 2.23 -15.05
C GLY A 6 -6.56 1.03 -14.59
N LEU A 7 -6.82 0.91 -13.27
CA LEU A 7 -7.66 -0.15 -12.71
C LEU A 7 -9.09 -0.10 -13.24
N LEU A 8 -9.67 1.09 -13.41
CA LEU A 8 -11.01 1.23 -13.99
C LEU A 8 -11.03 0.76 -15.44
N ARG A 9 -10.00 1.07 -16.24
CA ARG A 9 -9.88 0.58 -17.63
C ARG A 9 -9.72 -0.94 -17.69
N LEU A 10 -8.94 -1.53 -16.78
CA LEU A 10 -8.80 -2.99 -16.67
C LEU A 10 -10.13 -3.67 -16.32
N ALA A 11 -10.90 -3.08 -15.40
CA ALA A 11 -12.13 -3.68 -14.89
C ALA A 11 -13.37 -3.42 -15.78
N HIS A 12 -13.31 -2.42 -16.68
CA HIS A 12 -14.45 -1.99 -17.49
C HIS A 12 -15.15 -3.10 -18.30
N PRO A 13 -14.43 -4.06 -18.92
CA PRO A 13 -15.07 -5.17 -19.64
C PRO A 13 -15.97 -6.05 -18.77
N ILE A 14 -15.78 -6.05 -17.45
CA ILE A 14 -16.51 -6.89 -16.49
C ILE A 14 -17.62 -6.09 -15.78
N ILE A 15 -17.33 -4.84 -15.42
CA ILE A 15 -18.23 -3.96 -14.63
C ILE A 15 -18.42 -2.58 -15.29
N PRO A 16 -19.04 -2.52 -16.49
CA PRO A 16 -18.95 -1.35 -17.37
C PRO A 16 -19.61 -0.09 -16.82
N PHE A 17 -20.80 -0.19 -16.23
CA PHE A 17 -21.55 0.99 -15.77
C PHE A 17 -20.91 1.68 -14.57
N ILE A 18 -20.43 0.90 -13.60
CA ILE A 18 -19.79 1.44 -12.38
C ILE A 18 -18.44 2.04 -12.74
N THR A 19 -17.64 1.35 -13.56
CA THR A 19 -16.33 1.85 -13.97
C THR A 19 -16.45 3.11 -14.80
N GLU A 20 -17.40 3.20 -15.74
CA GLU A 20 -17.70 4.44 -16.48
C GLU A 20 -18.06 5.58 -15.52
N THR A 21 -18.99 5.35 -14.59
CA THR A 21 -19.44 6.37 -13.63
C THR A 21 -18.31 6.93 -12.78
N ILE A 22 -17.42 6.06 -12.27
CA ILE A 22 -16.26 6.48 -11.47
C ILE A 22 -15.23 7.18 -12.37
N TRP A 23 -14.98 6.63 -13.56
CA TRP A 23 -13.97 7.15 -14.48
C TRP A 23 -14.30 8.56 -14.98
N GLN A 24 -15.57 8.91 -15.18
CA GLN A 24 -15.99 10.27 -15.51
C GLN A 24 -15.54 11.32 -14.48
N ARG A 25 -15.39 10.95 -13.20
CA ARG A 25 -14.86 11.83 -12.16
C ARG A 25 -13.34 11.82 -12.12
N VAL A 26 -12.74 10.65 -12.31
CA VAL A 26 -11.29 10.44 -12.30
C VAL A 26 -10.61 11.11 -13.50
N LYS A 27 -11.25 11.10 -14.69
CA LYS A 27 -10.70 11.65 -15.93
C LYS A 27 -10.35 13.14 -15.79
N VAL A 28 -11.17 13.90 -15.07
CA VAL A 28 -10.94 15.33 -14.79
C VAL A 28 -9.66 15.54 -13.97
N LEU A 29 -9.45 14.69 -12.97
CA LEU A 29 -8.26 14.74 -12.09
C LEU A 29 -6.99 14.25 -12.80
N CYS A 30 -7.13 13.50 -13.89
CA CYS A 30 -6.03 13.02 -14.72
C CYS A 30 -5.81 13.87 -15.98
N GLY A 31 -6.60 14.93 -16.20
CA GLY A 31 -6.52 15.78 -17.39
C GLY A 31 -6.96 15.09 -18.69
N ILE A 32 -7.77 14.04 -18.60
CA ILE A 32 -8.28 13.29 -19.76
C ILE A 32 -9.60 13.90 -20.25
N THR A 33 -9.66 14.24 -21.53
CA THR A 33 -10.81 14.89 -22.18
C THR A 33 -11.74 13.93 -22.91
N ALA A 34 -11.40 12.64 -22.97
CA ALA A 34 -12.19 11.66 -23.70
C ALA A 34 -13.59 11.45 -23.09
N ASP A 35 -14.56 11.12 -23.94
CA ASP A 35 -15.98 11.07 -23.57
C ASP A 35 -16.37 9.82 -22.80
N THR A 36 -15.74 8.67 -23.07
CA THR A 36 -16.06 7.38 -22.45
C THR A 36 -14.80 6.56 -22.21
N ILE A 37 -14.80 5.79 -21.12
CA ILE A 37 -13.73 4.83 -20.82
C ILE A 37 -13.69 3.68 -21.83
N MET A 38 -14.83 3.33 -22.45
CA MET A 38 -14.97 2.20 -23.38
C MET A 38 -14.06 2.32 -24.62
N LEU A 39 -13.74 3.56 -25.03
CA LEU A 39 -12.89 3.83 -26.18
C LEU A 39 -11.42 4.11 -25.80
N GLN A 40 -11.06 4.00 -24.53
CA GLN A 40 -9.69 4.21 -24.09
C GLN A 40 -8.82 2.98 -24.38
N PRO A 41 -7.52 3.18 -24.69
CA PRO A 41 -6.59 2.07 -24.85
C PRO A 41 -6.55 1.20 -23.60
N PHE A 42 -6.46 -0.11 -23.79
CA PHE A 42 -6.26 -1.02 -22.67
C PHE A 42 -4.88 -0.78 -22.03
N PRO A 43 -4.74 -0.77 -20.69
CA PRO A 43 -3.45 -0.61 -20.03
C PRO A 43 -2.41 -1.64 -20.50
N GLN A 44 -1.21 -1.18 -20.82
CA GLN A 44 -0.10 -2.03 -21.24
C GLN A 44 0.91 -2.18 -20.11
N TYR A 45 1.52 -3.37 -20.05
CA TYR A 45 2.61 -3.63 -19.14
C TYR A 45 3.86 -2.85 -19.56
N ASP A 46 4.52 -2.23 -18.59
CA ASP A 46 5.76 -1.49 -18.77
C ASP A 46 6.81 -2.03 -17.80
N ALA A 47 7.78 -2.76 -18.36
CA ALA A 47 8.86 -3.37 -17.59
C ALA A 47 9.75 -2.34 -16.88
N SER A 48 9.80 -1.09 -17.38
CA SER A 48 10.59 -0.03 -16.76
C SER A 48 10.01 0.48 -15.44
N GLN A 49 8.74 0.18 -15.17
CA GLN A 49 8.06 0.53 -13.92
C GLN A 49 8.15 -0.56 -12.85
N VAL A 50 8.81 -1.68 -13.14
CA VAL A 50 9.04 -2.74 -12.16
C VAL A 50 10.19 -2.34 -11.23
N ASP A 51 9.88 -2.24 -9.94
CA ASP A 51 10.85 -1.98 -8.88
C ASP A 51 10.85 -3.15 -7.88
N GLU A 52 11.83 -4.04 -8.05
CA GLU A 52 12.01 -5.22 -7.20
C GLU A 52 12.37 -4.86 -5.75
N ALA A 53 13.08 -3.75 -5.55
CA ALA A 53 13.44 -3.29 -4.21
C ALA A 53 12.19 -2.78 -3.48
N ALA A 54 11.36 -1.98 -4.15
CA ALA A 54 10.09 -1.52 -3.59
C ALA A 54 9.12 -2.69 -3.32
N LEU A 55 9.11 -3.72 -4.16
CA LEU A 55 8.32 -4.93 -3.97
C LEU A 55 8.75 -5.67 -2.68
N ALA A 56 10.05 -5.94 -2.55
CA ALA A 56 10.63 -6.60 -1.39
C ALA A 56 10.43 -5.79 -0.09
N ASP A 57 10.59 -4.48 -0.16
CA ASP A 57 10.38 -3.58 0.99
C ASP A 57 8.91 -3.58 1.41
N THR A 58 7.98 -3.49 0.45
CA THR A 58 6.53 -3.55 0.73
C THR A 58 6.12 -4.88 1.34
N GLU A 59 6.67 -6.00 0.85
CA GLU A 59 6.37 -7.32 1.39
C GLU A 59 6.88 -7.47 2.82
N TRP A 60 8.10 -7.00 3.09
CA TRP A 60 8.63 -6.97 4.45
C TRP A 60 7.76 -6.15 5.41
N LEU A 61 7.30 -4.97 4.99
CA LEU A 61 6.41 -4.12 5.78
C LEU A 61 5.08 -4.83 6.10
N LYS A 62 4.47 -5.51 5.11
CA LYS A 62 3.26 -6.30 5.33
C LYS A 62 3.48 -7.37 6.39
N GLN A 63 4.58 -8.13 6.28
CA GLN A 63 4.91 -9.19 7.22
C GLN A 63 5.11 -8.65 8.64
N ALA A 64 5.83 -7.52 8.79
CA ALA A 64 6.00 -6.86 10.08
C ALA A 64 4.66 -6.43 10.69
N ILE A 65 3.77 -5.81 9.90
CA ILE A 65 2.43 -5.39 10.37
C ILE A 65 1.58 -6.59 10.79
N VAL A 66 1.60 -7.67 10.00
CA VAL A 66 0.87 -8.91 10.32
C VAL A 66 1.41 -9.54 11.60
N ALA A 67 2.73 -9.59 11.78
CA ALA A 67 3.34 -10.10 13.00
C ALA A 67 2.89 -9.33 14.25
N VAL A 68 2.87 -7.99 14.18
CA VAL A 68 2.36 -7.15 15.29
C VAL A 68 0.88 -7.44 15.57
N ARG A 69 0.05 -7.57 14.53
CA ARG A 69 -1.39 -7.86 14.68
C ARG A 69 -1.63 -9.26 15.28
N ASN A 70 -0.82 -10.25 14.93
CA ASN A 70 -0.91 -11.61 15.47
C ASN A 70 -0.53 -11.64 16.96
N ILE A 71 0.63 -11.07 17.33
CA ILE A 71 1.06 -10.99 18.74
C ILE A 71 -0.01 -10.29 19.58
N ARG A 72 -0.61 -9.21 19.05
CA ARG A 72 -1.70 -8.51 19.72
C ARG A 72 -2.90 -9.43 19.99
N ALA A 73 -3.30 -10.22 19.00
CA ALA A 73 -4.42 -11.16 19.12
C ALA A 73 -4.11 -12.28 20.14
N GLU A 74 -2.90 -12.85 20.09
CA GLU A 74 -2.43 -13.88 21.03
C GLU A 74 -2.41 -13.38 22.48
N MET A 75 -2.04 -12.12 22.68
CA MET A 75 -2.01 -11.48 24.00
C MET A 75 -3.36 -10.86 24.41
N ASN A 76 -4.42 -11.08 23.63
CA ASN A 76 -5.76 -10.55 23.86
C ASN A 76 -5.82 -9.01 24.06
N ILE A 77 -5.00 -8.29 23.31
CA ILE A 77 -4.91 -6.83 23.36
C ILE A 77 -5.90 -6.24 22.34
N ALA A 78 -6.67 -5.24 22.75
CA ALA A 78 -7.63 -4.58 21.85
C ALA A 78 -6.94 -3.96 20.61
N PRO A 79 -7.52 -4.07 19.39
CA PRO A 79 -6.95 -3.51 18.16
C PRO A 79 -6.66 -2.01 18.20
N GLY A 80 -7.45 -1.25 18.94
CA GLY A 80 -7.32 0.21 19.05
C GLY A 80 -6.30 0.69 20.09
N LYS A 81 -5.77 -0.19 20.95
CA LYS A 81 -4.81 0.19 21.99
C LYS A 81 -3.44 0.47 21.36
N PRO A 82 -2.85 1.68 21.48
CA PRO A 82 -1.50 1.93 21.01
C PRO A 82 -0.49 1.02 21.71
N LEU A 83 0.53 0.57 20.97
CA LEU A 83 1.62 -0.26 21.49
C LEU A 83 2.97 0.36 21.20
N GLU A 84 3.92 0.18 22.11
CA GLU A 84 5.33 0.49 21.87
C GLU A 84 6.00 -0.73 21.24
N LEU A 85 6.62 -0.57 20.06
CA LEU A 85 7.33 -1.63 19.37
C LEU A 85 8.84 -1.47 19.59
N LEU A 86 9.47 -2.48 20.19
CA LEU A 86 10.91 -2.57 20.30
C LEU A 86 11.44 -3.59 19.29
N LEU A 87 12.36 -3.16 18.44
CA LEU A 87 13.01 -4.00 17.44
C LEU A 87 14.45 -4.27 17.87
N ARG A 88 14.85 -5.54 17.91
CA ARG A 88 16.21 -5.97 18.29
C ARG A 88 16.77 -6.89 17.22
N GLY A 89 18.08 -6.82 16.99
CA GLY A 89 18.78 -7.73 16.06
C GLY A 89 18.38 -7.50 14.61
N CYS A 90 18.09 -6.25 14.25
CA CYS A 90 17.73 -5.89 12.88
C CYS A 90 18.95 -5.94 11.97
N SER A 91 18.75 -6.41 10.73
CA SER A 91 19.71 -6.15 9.66
C SER A 91 19.66 -4.67 9.25
N ALA A 92 20.72 -4.19 8.61
CA ALA A 92 20.77 -2.81 8.09
C ALA A 92 19.57 -2.50 7.17
N ASP A 93 19.13 -3.46 6.36
CA ASP A 93 17.95 -3.30 5.50
C ASP A 93 16.65 -3.18 6.29
N ALA A 94 16.50 -3.95 7.38
CA ALA A 94 15.33 -3.85 8.24
C ALA A 94 15.29 -2.49 8.95
N GLU A 95 16.44 -2.00 9.43
CA GLU A 95 16.54 -0.66 10.01
C GLU A 95 16.17 0.43 9.00
N ARG A 96 16.71 0.35 7.77
CA ARG A 96 16.37 1.26 6.67
C ARG A 96 14.87 1.25 6.39
N ARG A 97 14.27 0.08 6.17
CA ARG A 97 12.84 -0.09 5.88
C ARG A 97 11.95 0.52 6.96
N VAL A 98 12.29 0.27 8.22
CA VAL A 98 11.56 0.84 9.36
C VAL A 98 11.67 2.35 9.35
N ASN A 99 12.89 2.90 9.21
CA ASN A 99 13.14 4.34 9.25
C ASN A 99 12.46 5.10 8.10
N GLU A 100 12.47 4.55 6.89
CA GLU A 100 11.84 5.16 5.72
C GLU A 100 10.30 5.10 5.79
N ASN A 101 9.73 4.13 6.51
CA ASN A 101 8.29 3.85 6.52
C ASN A 101 7.62 3.96 7.90
N ARG A 102 8.25 4.66 8.86
CA ARG A 102 7.79 4.71 10.28
C ARG A 102 6.32 5.09 10.41
N GLY A 103 5.88 6.15 9.72
CA GLY A 103 4.50 6.63 9.79
C GLY A 103 3.48 5.59 9.29
N PHE A 104 3.83 4.83 8.26
CA PHE A 104 2.98 3.78 7.71
C PHE A 104 2.85 2.61 8.70
N LEU A 105 3.98 2.18 9.28
CA LEU A 105 4.02 1.14 10.31
C LEU A 105 3.21 1.56 11.55
N GLN A 106 3.42 2.77 12.06
CA GLN A 106 2.68 3.27 13.22
C GLN A 106 1.18 3.30 12.98
N THR A 107 0.75 3.78 11.81
CA THR A 107 -0.68 3.89 11.48
C THR A 107 -1.33 2.53 11.30
N LEU A 108 -0.73 1.64 10.50
CA LEU A 108 -1.35 0.37 10.14
C LEU A 108 -1.24 -0.71 11.22
N ALA A 109 -0.19 -0.68 12.03
CA ALA A 109 -0.01 -1.59 13.16
C ALA A 109 -0.52 -1.03 14.50
N ARG A 110 -1.02 0.22 14.50
CA ARG A 110 -1.52 0.94 15.69
C ARG A 110 -0.47 1.01 16.80
N LEU A 111 0.68 1.58 16.45
CA LEU A 111 1.83 1.75 17.34
C LEU A 111 1.93 3.20 17.80
N GLU A 112 2.30 3.39 19.06
CA GLU A 112 2.64 4.69 19.63
C GLU A 112 4.07 5.07 19.23
N SER A 113 5.02 4.15 19.43
CA SER A 113 6.43 4.34 19.14
C SER A 113 7.04 3.09 18.49
N ILE A 114 8.12 3.32 17.74
CA ILE A 114 8.97 2.26 17.21
C ILE A 114 10.40 2.62 17.60
N THR A 115 11.06 1.74 18.35
CA THR A 115 12.43 1.95 18.82
C THR A 115 13.29 0.79 18.34
N VAL A 116 14.31 1.09 17.55
CA VAL A 116 15.35 0.14 17.16
C VAL A 116 16.40 0.13 18.28
N LEU A 117 16.60 -1.03 18.89
CA LEU A 117 17.57 -1.23 19.95
C LEU A 117 18.94 -1.56 19.35
N PRO A 118 20.05 -1.03 19.91
CA PRO A 118 21.38 -1.46 19.52
C PRO A 118 21.55 -2.97 19.76
N ALA A 119 22.40 -3.59 18.94
CA ALA A 119 22.73 -5.02 19.02
C ALA A 119 23.35 -5.40 20.38
#